data_AF-S4P7Q5-F1
#
_entry.id   AF-S4P7Q5-F1
#
_cell.length_a   1.000
_cell.length_b   1.000
_cell.length_c   1.000
_cell.angle_alpha   90.00
_cell.angle_beta   90.00
_cell.angle_gamma   90.00
#
_symmetry.space_group_name_H-M   'P 1'
#
loop_
_entity.id
_entity.type
_entity.pdbx_description
1 polymer ?
#
loop_
_entity_poly.entity_id
_entity_poly.type
_entity_poly.pdbx_seq_one_letter_code
_entity_poly.pdbx_strand_id
1 'polypeptide(L)'
;MFRFKSEQRWRKFDFQNPSRKDLNVQMMMDIESSLLSAEVIRSPCVFIRSDVDKATANKVKDIIVNRQGEICEDEEEASHIIYPTVDPLEEEYARPVFKRGNNVLVHWYYFPDSHDTWAQADLPIDVPETVSWECNRAEPWRVSATWALDVPQYNEWMN
;
A
#
# COMPACT_ATOMS: atom_id res chain seq x y z
N MET A 1 -17.85 7.57 5.48
CA MET A 1 -17.52 8.26 6.75
C MET A 1 -18.64 9.18 7.30
N PHE A 2 -18.99 10.31 6.66
CA PHE A 2 -19.98 11.25 7.22
C PHE A 2 -21.39 10.68 7.36
N ARG A 3 -21.81 9.82 6.41
CA ARG A 3 -23.05 9.06 6.51
C ARG A 3 -23.08 8.19 7.79
N PHE A 4 -22.04 7.37 8.00
CA PHE A 4 -21.88 6.54 9.20
C PHE A 4 -21.92 7.37 10.50
N LYS A 5 -21.21 8.51 10.53
CA LYS A 5 -21.27 9.46 11.65
C LYS A 5 -22.70 9.92 11.97
N SER A 6 -23.48 10.22 10.93
CA SER A 6 -24.88 10.66 11.06
C SER A 6 -25.77 9.53 11.59
N GLU A 7 -25.65 8.33 11.04
CA GLU A 7 -26.39 7.14 11.46
C GLU A 7 -26.09 6.76 12.92
N GLN A 8 -24.82 6.84 13.34
CA GLN A 8 -24.40 6.62 14.72
C GLN A 8 -24.64 7.81 15.67
N ARG A 9 -25.22 8.92 15.16
CA ARG A 9 -25.49 10.17 15.91
C ARG A 9 -24.26 10.75 16.61
N TRP A 10 -23.09 10.58 16.02
CA TRP A 10 -21.85 11.09 16.57
C TRP A 10 -21.72 12.60 16.36
N ARG A 11 -21.48 13.34 17.46
CA ARG A 11 -21.16 14.78 17.39
C ARG A 11 -19.82 15.01 16.68
N LYS A 12 -18.78 14.26 17.09
CA LYS A 12 -17.43 14.25 16.52
C LYS A 12 -16.90 12.83 16.36
N PHE A 13 -15.93 12.66 15.45
CA PHE A 13 -15.12 11.44 15.40
C PHE A 13 -14.22 11.38 16.63
N ASP A 14 -14.08 10.17 17.17
CA ASP A 14 -13.25 9.91 18.34
C ASP A 14 -12.65 8.51 18.19
N PHE A 15 -11.47 8.47 17.58
CA PHE A 15 -10.72 7.25 17.32
C PHE A 15 -9.91 6.76 18.52
N GLN A 16 -9.74 7.62 19.53
CA GLN A 16 -8.98 7.28 20.73
C GLN A 16 -9.84 6.60 21.79
N ASN A 17 -11.17 6.76 21.73
CA ASN A 17 -12.08 6.13 22.66
C ASN A 17 -12.20 4.61 22.42
N PRO A 18 -11.72 3.75 23.34
CA PRO A 18 -11.75 2.30 23.15
C PRO A 18 -13.16 1.72 23.03
N SER A 19 -14.16 2.36 23.66
CA SER A 19 -15.56 1.91 23.57
C SER A 19 -16.17 2.08 22.18
N ARG A 20 -15.52 2.84 21.29
CA ARG A 20 -15.92 3.02 19.90
C ARG A 20 -15.09 2.21 18.93
N LYS A 21 -14.13 1.41 19.41
CA LYS A 21 -13.17 0.69 18.56
C LYS A 21 -13.90 -0.12 17.48
N ASP A 22 -14.86 -0.95 17.86
CA ASP A 22 -15.55 -1.83 16.91
C ASP A 22 -16.38 -1.04 15.89
N LEU A 23 -17.03 0.05 16.31
CA LEU A 23 -17.76 0.94 15.40
C LEU A 23 -16.83 1.71 14.47
N ASN A 24 -15.65 2.10 14.94
CA ASN A 24 -14.63 2.74 14.11
C ASN A 24 -14.08 1.75 13.08
N VAL A 25 -13.84 0.49 13.47
CA VAL A 25 -13.42 -0.59 12.54
C VAL A 25 -14.51 -0.84 11.51
N GLN A 26 -15.77 -0.99 11.91
CA GLN A 26 -16.89 -1.16 10.98
C GLN A 26 -16.97 0.01 9.99
N MET A 27 -16.81 1.24 10.46
CA MET A 27 -16.80 2.41 9.58
C MET A 27 -15.68 2.34 8.52
N MET A 28 -14.50 1.84 8.88
CA MET A 28 -13.40 1.67 7.93
C MET A 28 -13.70 0.54 6.92
N MET A 29 -14.26 -0.58 7.38
CA MET A 29 -14.70 -1.67 6.50
C MET A 29 -15.77 -1.21 5.50
N ASP A 30 -16.73 -0.39 5.94
CA ASP A 30 -17.77 0.16 5.05
C ASP A 30 -17.18 1.11 4.00
N ILE A 31 -16.15 1.89 4.38
CA ILE A 31 -15.43 2.77 3.46
C ILE A 31 -14.67 1.94 2.42
N GLU A 32 -13.89 0.96 2.85
CA GLU A 32 -13.14 0.05 1.97
C GLU A 32 -14.07 -0.67 0.99
N SER A 33 -15.15 -1.28 1.50
CA SER A 33 -16.15 -1.96 0.67
C SER A 33 -16.78 -1.02 -0.37
N SER A 34 -17.07 0.23 0.01
CA SER A 34 -17.59 1.23 -0.92
C SER A 34 -16.58 1.61 -2.00
N LEU A 35 -15.30 1.73 -1.65
CA LEU A 35 -14.22 2.06 -2.59
C LEU A 35 -13.94 0.92 -3.57
N LEU A 36 -13.94 -0.33 -3.09
CA LEU A 36 -13.84 -1.54 -3.92
C LEU A 36 -15.02 -1.64 -4.90
N SER A 37 -16.25 -1.46 -4.41
CA SER A 37 -17.47 -1.54 -5.24
C SER A 37 -17.53 -0.44 -6.29
N ALA A 38 -16.90 0.70 -6.03
CA ALA A 38 -16.79 1.83 -6.97
C ALA A 38 -15.54 1.72 -7.88
N GLU A 39 -14.76 0.65 -7.76
CA GLU A 39 -13.49 0.42 -8.47
C GLU A 39 -12.48 1.58 -8.31
N VAL A 40 -12.54 2.31 -7.19
CA VAL A 40 -11.58 3.36 -6.86
C VAL A 40 -10.29 2.74 -6.33
N ILE A 41 -10.41 1.62 -5.63
CA ILE A 41 -9.31 0.76 -5.21
C ILE A 41 -9.59 -0.66 -5.69
N ARG A 42 -8.54 -1.47 -5.84
CA ARG A 42 -8.64 -2.86 -6.25
C ARG A 42 -7.70 -3.70 -5.39
N SER A 43 -8.13 -4.92 -5.06
CA SER A 43 -7.25 -5.90 -4.43
C SER A 43 -6.12 -6.28 -5.40
N PRO A 44 -4.89 -6.53 -4.91
CA PRO A 44 -3.82 -7.00 -5.76
C PRO A 44 -4.17 -8.35 -6.40
N CYS A 45 -4.11 -8.43 -7.72
CA CYS A 45 -4.07 -9.66 -8.49
C CYS A 45 -2.60 -9.97 -8.84
N VAL A 46 -2.07 -11.08 -8.34
CA VAL A 46 -0.62 -11.33 -8.26
C VAL A 46 -0.22 -12.56 -9.08
N PHE A 47 0.71 -12.37 -10.01
CA PHE A 47 1.40 -13.44 -10.72
C PHE A 47 2.76 -13.70 -10.07
N ILE A 48 3.04 -14.97 -9.74
CA ILE A 48 4.33 -15.37 -9.16
C ILE A 48 5.15 -16.06 -10.24
N ARG A 49 6.30 -15.48 -10.59
CA ARG A 49 7.17 -16.05 -11.62
C ARG A 49 7.73 -17.41 -11.22
N SER A 50 8.01 -18.23 -12.23
CA SER A 50 8.53 -19.60 -12.05
C SER A 50 9.97 -19.66 -11.54
N ASP A 51 10.71 -18.55 -11.57
CA ASP A 51 12.06 -18.41 -11.02
C ASP A 51 12.08 -18.08 -9.52
N VAL A 52 10.93 -17.82 -8.89
CA VAL A 52 10.78 -17.73 -7.43
C VAL A 52 10.81 -19.15 -6.85
N ASP A 53 11.65 -19.37 -5.83
CA ASP A 53 11.74 -20.69 -5.21
C ASP A 53 10.40 -21.12 -4.59
N LYS A 54 10.15 -22.44 -4.60
CA LYS A 54 8.86 -23.00 -4.18
C LYS A 54 8.46 -22.64 -2.75
N ALA A 55 9.43 -22.53 -1.83
CA ALA A 55 9.13 -22.23 -0.44
C ALA A 55 8.68 -20.77 -0.29
N THR A 56 9.36 -19.85 -0.97
CA THR A 56 8.97 -18.44 -1.02
C THR A 56 7.65 -18.25 -1.74
N ALA A 57 7.45 -18.89 -2.90
CA ALA A 57 6.20 -18.80 -3.66
C ALA A 57 4.97 -19.22 -2.84
N ASN A 58 5.09 -20.31 -2.07
CA ASN A 58 4.01 -20.76 -1.18
C ASN A 58 3.71 -19.74 -0.08
N LYS A 59 4.73 -19.17 0.56
CA LYS A 59 4.55 -18.13 1.59
C LYS A 59 3.89 -16.89 1.02
N VAL A 60 4.34 -16.42 -0.14
CA VAL A 60 3.74 -15.29 -0.84
C VAL A 60 2.27 -15.58 -1.12
N LYS A 61 1.95 -16.74 -1.71
CA LYS A 61 0.58 -17.16 -1.98
C LYS A 61 -0.31 -17.13 -0.73
N ASP A 62 0.17 -17.68 0.38
CA ASP A 62 -0.56 -17.69 1.65
C ASP A 62 -0.81 -16.25 2.16
N ILE A 63 0.18 -15.36 2.08
CA ILE A 63 0.03 -13.97 2.51
C ILE A 63 -0.97 -13.23 1.63
N ILE A 64 -0.88 -13.34 0.30
CA ILE A 64 -1.78 -12.67 -0.64
C ILE A 64 -3.24 -13.05 -0.35
N VAL A 65 -3.53 -14.35 -0.26
CA VAL A 65 -4.89 -14.84 0.01
C VAL A 65 -5.39 -14.39 1.38
N ASN A 66 -4.55 -14.46 2.42
CA ASN A 66 -4.92 -14.01 3.77
C ASN A 66 -5.20 -12.49 3.84
N ARG A 67 -4.69 -11.72 2.89
CA ARG A 67 -4.87 -10.27 2.78
C ARG A 67 -5.87 -9.88 1.69
N GLN A 68 -6.75 -10.80 1.30
CA GLN A 68 -7.82 -10.56 0.31
C GLN A 68 -7.30 -10.13 -1.07
N GLY A 69 -6.04 -10.47 -1.38
CA GLY A 69 -5.52 -10.43 -2.74
C GLY A 69 -5.83 -11.72 -3.49
N GLU A 70 -5.62 -11.67 -4.79
CA GLU A 70 -5.88 -12.76 -5.73
C GLU A 70 -4.56 -13.25 -6.35
N ILE A 71 -4.54 -14.52 -6.73
CA ILE A 71 -3.43 -15.12 -7.47
C ILE A 71 -3.91 -15.38 -8.88
N CYS A 72 -3.23 -14.81 -9.89
CA CYS A 72 -3.49 -15.12 -11.29
C CYS A 72 -2.48 -16.14 -11.82
N GLU A 73 -2.93 -16.90 -12.82
CA GLU A 73 -2.07 -17.83 -13.58
C GLU A 73 -1.52 -17.20 -14.86
N ASP A 74 -2.09 -16.07 -15.30
CA ASP A 74 -1.64 -15.31 -16.45
C ASP A 74 -0.94 -14.02 -16.00
N GLU A 75 0.24 -13.75 -16.59
CA GLU A 75 1.01 -12.53 -16.37
C GLU A 75 0.29 -11.30 -16.95
N GLU A 76 -0.51 -11.47 -18.01
CA GLU A 76 -1.24 -10.37 -18.67
C GLU A 76 -2.44 -9.87 -17.84
N GLU A 77 -2.98 -10.71 -16.95
CA GLU A 77 -4.07 -10.36 -16.04
C GLU A 77 -3.56 -9.83 -14.68
N ALA A 78 -2.25 -9.84 -14.47
CA ALA A 78 -1.64 -9.46 -13.21
C ALA A 78 -1.68 -7.94 -13.02
N SER A 79 -1.95 -7.53 -11.77
CA SER A 79 -1.63 -6.17 -11.32
C SER A 79 -0.19 -6.08 -10.79
N HIS A 80 0.34 -7.20 -10.26
CA HIS A 80 1.68 -7.29 -9.69
C HIS A 80 2.34 -8.59 -10.15
N ILE A 81 3.59 -8.49 -10.57
CA ILE A 81 4.45 -9.61 -10.97
C ILE A 81 5.55 -9.75 -9.93
N ILE A 82 5.57 -10.89 -9.26
CA ILE A 82 6.53 -11.20 -8.19
C ILE A 82 7.77 -11.85 -8.78
N TYR A 83 8.91 -11.20 -8.56
CA TYR A 83 10.25 -11.67 -8.82
C TYR A 83 10.89 -12.24 -7.54
N PRO A 84 12.00 -13.00 -7.66
CA PRO A 84 12.76 -13.44 -6.49
C PRO A 84 13.16 -12.29 -5.55
N THR A 85 13.48 -12.64 -4.30
CA THR A 85 14.04 -11.68 -3.34
C THR A 85 15.33 -11.07 -3.90
N VAL A 86 15.47 -9.75 -3.79
CA VAL A 86 16.69 -9.03 -4.16
C VAL A 86 17.22 -8.34 -2.91
N ASP A 87 18.55 -8.35 -2.74
CA ASP A 87 19.17 -7.60 -1.64
C ASP A 87 18.95 -6.09 -1.83
N PRO A 88 18.68 -5.35 -0.75
CA PRO A 88 18.60 -3.90 -0.80
C PRO A 88 19.85 -3.28 -1.43
N LEU A 89 19.66 -2.22 -2.23
CA LEU A 89 20.78 -1.46 -2.78
C LEU A 89 21.46 -0.69 -1.64
N GLU A 90 22.79 -0.72 -1.59
CA GLU A 90 23.54 -0.06 -0.51
C GLU A 90 23.50 1.47 -0.59
N GLU A 91 23.22 2.06 -1.76
CA GLU A 91 23.45 3.49 -2.00
C GLU A 91 22.17 4.34 -2.02
N GLU A 92 20.98 3.72 -2.15
CA GLU A 92 19.71 4.44 -2.18
C GLU A 92 18.76 3.98 -1.08
N TYR A 93 18.38 4.91 -0.20
CA TYR A 93 17.53 4.62 0.96
C TYR A 93 16.17 5.31 0.93
N ALA A 94 16.04 6.36 0.12
CA ALA A 94 14.84 7.19 0.11
C ALA A 94 14.72 8.03 -1.15
N ARG A 95 13.49 8.45 -1.45
CA ARG A 95 13.18 9.44 -2.49
C ARG A 95 12.24 10.50 -1.96
N PRO A 96 12.37 11.77 -2.39
CA PRO A 96 11.33 12.74 -2.12
C PRO A 96 10.11 12.45 -3.00
N VAL A 97 8.92 12.57 -2.42
CA VAL A 97 7.65 12.30 -3.13
C VAL A 97 6.81 13.56 -3.33
N PHE A 98 6.96 14.55 -2.45
CA PHE A 98 6.11 15.74 -2.47
C PHE A 98 6.75 16.91 -1.74
N LYS A 99 6.67 18.11 -2.31
CA LYS A 99 7.16 19.34 -1.68
C LYS A 99 6.01 20.28 -1.33
N ARG A 100 6.07 20.87 -0.13
CA ARG A 100 5.15 21.92 0.31
C ARG A 100 5.91 23.01 1.06
N GLY A 101 6.14 24.13 0.37
CA GLY A 101 7.00 25.20 0.88
C GLY A 101 8.43 24.69 1.06
N ASN A 102 8.97 24.81 2.27
CA ASN A 102 10.32 24.35 2.61
C ASN A 102 10.36 22.92 3.18
N ASN A 103 9.22 22.22 3.18
CA ASN A 103 9.14 20.85 3.67
C ASN A 103 8.98 19.89 2.49
N VAL A 104 9.65 18.74 2.60
CA VAL A 104 9.59 17.64 1.64
C VAL A 104 9.11 16.40 2.38
N LEU A 105 8.13 15.71 1.82
CA LEU A 105 7.75 14.37 2.22
C LEU A 105 8.73 13.39 1.58
N VAL A 106 9.37 12.58 2.41
CA VAL A 106 10.39 11.61 2.02
C VAL A 106 9.83 10.21 2.22
N HIS A 107 9.88 9.42 1.17
CA HIS A 107 9.56 8.00 1.20
C HIS A 107 10.83 7.19 1.41
N TRP A 108 10.78 6.26 2.36
CA TRP A 108 11.90 5.39 2.71
C TRP A 108 11.73 4.06 1.99
N TYR A 109 12.71 3.71 1.16
CA TYR A 109 12.69 2.44 0.45
C TYR A 109 12.63 1.28 1.45
N TYR A 110 11.95 0.20 1.04
CA TYR A 110 11.72 -0.99 1.86
C TYR A 110 10.80 -0.78 3.07
N PHE A 111 10.14 0.39 3.14
CA PHE A 111 9.07 0.67 4.09
C PHE A 111 7.80 1.08 3.33
N PRO A 112 6.62 0.82 3.89
CA PRO A 112 5.37 1.30 3.29
C PRO A 112 5.21 2.82 3.50
N ASP A 113 4.30 3.42 2.75
CA ASP A 113 4.03 4.87 2.75
C ASP A 113 3.64 5.41 4.14
N SER A 114 3.11 4.58 5.04
CA SER A 114 2.85 4.98 6.43
C SER A 114 4.11 5.40 7.23
N HIS A 115 5.31 5.07 6.73
CA HIS A 115 6.58 5.44 7.33
C HIS A 115 7.20 6.68 6.69
N ASP A 116 6.55 7.29 5.70
CA ASP A 116 7.02 8.53 5.09
C ASP A 116 7.16 9.63 6.13
N THR A 117 8.25 10.41 6.02
CA THR A 117 8.55 11.47 6.97
C THR A 117 8.63 12.83 6.32
N TRP A 118 8.15 13.84 7.03
CA TRP A 118 8.34 15.23 6.64
C TRP A 118 9.70 15.72 7.13
N ALA A 119 10.51 16.22 6.20
CA ALA A 119 11.81 16.82 6.47
C ALA A 119 11.90 18.23 5.89
N GLN A 120 12.62 19.12 6.59
CA GLN A 120 13.05 20.38 6.00
C GLN A 120 14.31 20.11 5.18
N ALA A 121 14.19 20.23 3.86
CA ALA A 121 15.30 19.99 2.95
C ALA A 121 15.18 20.89 1.73
N ASP A 122 16.31 21.48 1.34
CA ASP A 122 16.46 22.11 0.03
C ASP A 122 17.23 21.14 -0.87
N LEU A 123 16.47 20.34 -1.62
CA LEU A 123 17.03 19.31 -2.47
C LEU A 123 17.36 19.90 -3.85
N PRO A 124 18.51 19.52 -4.46
CA PRO A 124 18.89 19.97 -5.80
C PRO A 124 18.07 19.32 -6.93
N ILE A 125 17.02 18.57 -6.58
CA ILE A 125 16.12 17.87 -7.49
C ILE A 125 14.73 18.51 -7.45
N ASP A 126 14.08 18.58 -8.61
CA ASP A 126 12.73 19.13 -8.72
C ASP A 126 11.71 18.11 -8.17
N VAL A 127 11.19 18.40 -6.98
CA VAL A 127 10.23 17.53 -6.29
C VAL A 127 8.82 18.02 -6.65
N PRO A 128 7.93 17.14 -7.13
CA PRO A 128 6.58 17.53 -7.46
C PRO A 128 5.86 18.24 -6.30
N GLU A 129 5.20 19.36 -6.60
CA GLU A 129 4.25 20.02 -5.69
C GLU A 129 2.86 19.38 -5.71
N THR A 130 2.68 18.35 -6.52
CA THR A 130 1.46 17.54 -6.61
C THR A 130 1.85 16.08 -6.58
N VAL A 131 1.21 15.30 -5.72
CA VAL A 131 1.47 13.86 -5.70
C VAL A 131 0.76 13.22 -6.89
N SER A 132 1.50 12.48 -7.71
CA SER A 132 0.90 11.60 -8.72
C SER A 132 0.51 10.29 -8.04
N TRP A 133 -0.76 10.19 -7.66
CA TRP A 133 -1.39 8.94 -7.21
C TRP A 133 -1.99 8.22 -8.41
N GLU A 134 -1.19 7.97 -9.45
CA GLU A 134 -1.63 7.23 -10.64
C GLU A 134 -1.94 5.77 -10.27
N CYS A 135 -3.15 5.54 -9.76
CA CYS A 135 -3.68 4.20 -9.52
C CYS A 135 -4.01 3.47 -10.82
N ASN A 136 -4.03 4.18 -11.96
CA ASN A 136 -4.40 3.67 -13.28
C ASN A 136 -3.16 3.46 -14.16
N ARG A 137 -2.19 2.69 -13.67
CA ARG A 137 -1.12 2.19 -14.54
C ARG A 137 -1.69 1.13 -15.49
N ALA A 138 -1.31 1.21 -16.76
CA ALA A 138 -1.67 0.21 -17.76
C ALA A 138 -0.79 -1.06 -17.64
N GLU A 139 0.43 -0.92 -17.13
CA GLU A 139 1.35 -2.04 -16.91
C GLU A 139 1.30 -2.55 -15.47
N PRO A 140 1.52 -3.87 -15.25
CA PRO A 140 1.68 -4.44 -13.93
C PRO A 140 2.91 -3.89 -13.20
N TRP A 141 2.82 -3.84 -11.87
CA TRP A 141 3.94 -3.57 -11.00
C TRP A 141 4.91 -4.74 -10.98
N ARG A 142 6.19 -4.49 -11.25
CA ARG A 142 7.25 -5.50 -11.16
C ARG A 142 7.91 -5.36 -9.79
N VAL A 143 7.67 -6.32 -8.91
CA VAL A 143 8.05 -6.23 -7.49
C VAL A 143 8.82 -7.46 -7.05
N SER A 144 9.71 -7.30 -6.06
CA SER A 144 10.39 -8.42 -5.42
C SER A 144 9.46 -9.15 -4.47
N ALA A 145 9.72 -10.42 -4.17
CA ALA A 145 8.94 -11.21 -3.21
C ALA A 145 8.84 -10.55 -1.82
N THR A 146 9.81 -9.72 -1.42
CA THR A 146 9.76 -8.92 -0.18
C THR A 146 8.52 -8.03 -0.10
N TRP A 147 8.01 -7.54 -1.24
CA TRP A 147 6.77 -6.76 -1.31
C TRP A 147 5.58 -7.47 -0.64
N ALA A 148 5.49 -8.80 -0.79
CA ALA A 148 4.46 -9.60 -0.12
C ALA A 148 4.92 -10.12 1.25
N LEU A 149 6.19 -10.51 1.39
CA LEU A 149 6.70 -11.11 2.63
C LEU A 149 6.67 -10.14 3.82
N ASP A 150 6.75 -8.83 3.57
CA ASP A 150 6.80 -7.80 4.61
C ASP A 150 5.40 -7.29 5.03
N VAL A 151 4.36 -7.62 4.26
CA VAL A 151 2.96 -7.23 4.56
C VAL A 151 2.49 -7.65 5.95
N PRO A 152 2.82 -8.85 6.47
CA PRO A 152 2.46 -9.24 7.83
C PRO A 152 3.09 -8.36 8.90
N GLN A 153 4.29 -7.83 8.66
CA GLN A 153 5.01 -6.97 9.60
C GLN A 153 4.38 -5.59 9.67
N TYR A 154 4.07 -4.98 8.52
CA TYR A 154 3.57 -3.60 8.48
C TYR A 154 2.05 -3.48 8.50
N ASN A 155 1.34 -4.57 8.21
CA ASN A 155 -0.10 -4.59 8.01
C ASN A 155 -0.56 -3.64 6.88
N GLU A 156 0.25 -3.51 5.83
CA GLU A 156 0.07 -2.60 4.71
C GLU A 156 0.74 -3.19 3.45
N TRP A 157 0.21 -2.86 2.27
CA TRP A 157 0.87 -3.18 1.00
C TRP A 157 1.98 -2.16 0.72
N MET A 158 3.13 -2.63 0.24
CA MET A 158 4.24 -1.74 -0.11
C MET A 158 3.95 -1.01 -1.44
N ASN A 159 4.56 0.16 -1.63
CA ASN A 159 4.51 0.98 -2.85
C ASN A 159 5.51 0.47 -3.91
#